data_AF-A0A2Z3H279-F1
#
_entry.id   AF-A0A2Z3H279-F1
#
_cell.length_a   1.000
_cell.length_b   1.000
_cell.length_c   1.000
_cell.angle_alpha   90.00
_cell.angle_beta   90.00
_cell.angle_gamma   90.00
#
_symmetry.space_group_name_H-M   'P 1'
#
loop_
_entity.id
_entity.type
_entity.pdbx_description
1 polymer ?
#
loop_
_entity_poly.entity_id
_entity_poly.type
_entity_poly.pdbx_seq_one_letter_code
_entity_poly.pdbx_strand_id
1 'polypeptide(L)'
;MPVLFHYSPLVHLPPIWSEGLSKGEIATHDLKQTLTAVSLTTQTDPDTLLCWSTRLPVKTAVRYACRIPDGDVRLEPALAAWKRLGVPAKTIRNGLNPAGQAKWWSFFHGVIPPDCFTVELWGRAGYVPLTSPDKVISEVAAARAKFVFSVPPDMPWALAAERRDEGDASADWLMSETHPADRFK
;
A
#
# COMPACT_ATOMS: atom_id res chain seq x y z
N MET A 1 5.06 21.04 -5.25
CA MET A 1 5.21 19.59 -5.01
C MET A 1 4.52 19.18 -3.72
N PRO A 2 3.24 18.79 -3.78
CA PRO A 2 2.59 18.13 -2.66
C PRO A 2 3.26 16.77 -2.43
N VAL A 3 3.45 16.42 -1.16
CA VAL A 3 3.83 15.06 -0.77
C VAL A 3 2.56 14.22 -0.73
N LEU A 4 2.58 13.08 -1.41
CA LEU A 4 1.49 12.11 -1.37
C LEU A 4 1.96 10.84 -0.68
N PHE A 5 1.06 10.17 0.03
CA PHE A 5 1.38 9.01 0.83
C PHE A 5 0.84 7.73 0.20
N HIS A 6 1.67 6.69 0.16
CA HIS A 6 1.26 5.32 -0.05
C HIS A 6 1.37 4.55 1.26
N TYR A 7 0.47 3.60 1.50
CA TYR A 7 0.47 2.77 2.71
C TYR A 7 0.55 1.30 2.30
N SER A 8 1.42 0.53 2.95
CA SER A 8 1.53 -0.91 2.73
C SER A 8 1.72 -1.69 4.03
N PRO A 9 1.44 -3.00 4.02
CA PRO A 9 1.98 -3.91 5.01
C PRO A 9 3.50 -3.95 5.01
N LEU A 10 4.09 -4.33 6.15
CA LEU A 10 5.54 -4.43 6.33
C LEU A 10 6.18 -5.45 5.37
N VAL A 11 5.49 -6.55 5.07
CA VAL A 11 5.99 -7.60 4.16
C VAL A 11 6.25 -7.12 2.73
N HIS A 12 5.67 -5.99 2.32
CA HIS A 12 5.92 -5.39 1.01
C HIS A 12 7.14 -4.46 0.99
N LEU A 13 7.72 -4.12 2.14
CA LEU A 13 8.83 -3.17 2.23
C LEU A 13 10.05 -3.59 1.38
N PRO A 14 10.58 -4.84 1.46
CA PRO A 14 11.75 -5.20 0.67
C PRO A 14 11.57 -5.08 -0.86
N PRO A 15 10.54 -5.66 -1.50
CA PRO A 15 10.38 -5.51 -2.94
C PRO A 15 10.08 -4.07 -3.35
N ILE A 16 9.33 -3.30 -2.56
CA ILE A 16 9.09 -1.87 -2.86
C ILE A 16 10.40 -1.07 -2.79
N TRP A 17 11.26 -1.36 -1.81
CA TRP A 17 12.54 -0.68 -1.68
C TRP A 17 13.46 -0.93 -2.88
N SER A 18 13.48 -2.16 -3.41
CA SER A 18 14.34 -2.51 -4.55
C SER A 18 13.75 -2.15 -5.91
N GLU A 19 12.43 -2.29 -6.09
CA GLU A 19 11.76 -2.22 -7.40
C GLU A 19 10.93 -0.94 -7.58
N GLY A 20 10.68 -0.20 -6.49
CA GLY A 20 9.77 0.94 -6.46
C GLY A 20 8.31 0.56 -6.26
N LEU A 21 7.45 1.57 -6.15
CA LEU A 21 6.01 1.40 -6.03
C LEU A 21 5.41 1.23 -7.43
N SER A 22 4.92 0.05 -7.75
CA SER A 22 4.42 -0.29 -9.10
C SER A 22 3.05 -0.95 -9.11
N LYS A 23 2.56 -1.40 -7.94
CA LYS A 23 1.37 -2.24 -7.84
C LYS A 23 0.46 -1.73 -6.74
N GLY A 24 -0.65 -1.14 -7.17
CA GLY A 24 -1.88 -1.01 -6.40
C GLY A 24 -3.03 -1.28 -7.36
N GLU A 25 -4.19 -1.62 -6.85
CA GLU A 25 -5.32 -1.94 -7.71
C GLU A 25 -6.24 -0.74 -7.87
N ILE A 26 -6.77 -0.58 -9.07
CA ILE A 26 -7.93 0.28 -9.31
C ILE A 26 -9.14 -0.64 -9.32
N ALA A 27 -10.01 -0.54 -8.32
CA ALA A 27 -11.24 -1.33 -8.36
C ALA A 27 -12.09 -0.94 -9.59
N THR A 28 -12.47 -1.93 -10.36
CA THR A 28 -13.39 -1.79 -11.50
C THR A 28 -14.80 -2.21 -11.11
N HIS A 29 -15.78 -1.80 -11.90
CA HIS A 29 -17.19 -2.06 -11.61
C HIS A 29 -17.58 -3.56 -11.66
N ASP A 30 -16.77 -4.39 -12.31
CA ASP A 30 -16.98 -5.83 -12.45
C ASP A 30 -16.07 -6.68 -11.55
N LEU A 31 -15.10 -6.05 -10.85
CA LEU A 31 -14.03 -6.71 -10.09
C LEU A 31 -13.23 -7.76 -10.89
N LYS A 32 -13.38 -7.78 -12.23
CA LYS A 32 -12.75 -8.76 -13.12
C LYS A 32 -11.56 -8.20 -13.88
N GLN A 33 -11.48 -6.87 -14.02
CA GLN A 33 -10.36 -6.19 -14.65
C GLN A 33 -9.39 -5.66 -13.58
N THR A 34 -8.23 -6.30 -13.46
CA THR A 34 -7.13 -5.79 -12.63
C THR A 34 -6.33 -4.74 -13.40
N LEU A 35 -6.76 -3.48 -13.29
CA LEU A 35 -5.91 -2.35 -13.66
C LEU A 35 -5.00 -2.00 -12.49
N THR A 36 -3.71 -1.82 -12.77
CA THR A 36 -2.70 -1.52 -11.76
C THR A 36 -2.30 -0.05 -11.77
N ALA A 37 -2.41 0.61 -10.61
CA ALA A 37 -1.85 1.93 -10.34
C ALA A 37 -1.55 2.09 -8.85
N VAL A 38 -0.54 2.89 -8.52
CA VAL A 38 -0.22 3.16 -7.12
C VAL A 38 -1.29 4.08 -6.53
N SER A 39 -1.99 3.59 -5.50
CA SER A 39 -2.93 4.42 -4.73
C SER A 39 -2.15 5.38 -3.85
N LEU A 40 -2.37 6.67 -4.03
CA LEU A 40 -1.73 7.76 -3.30
C LEU A 40 -2.80 8.60 -2.60
N THR A 41 -2.49 9.11 -1.40
CA THR A 41 -3.41 9.96 -0.64
C THR A 41 -2.71 11.14 0.02
N THR A 42 -3.42 12.24 0.24
CA THR A 42 -2.94 13.36 1.09
C THR A 42 -3.28 13.16 2.56
N GLN A 43 -4.06 12.13 2.92
CA GLN A 43 -4.39 11.83 4.32
C GLN A 43 -3.15 11.29 5.04
N THR A 44 -2.89 11.81 6.24
CA THR A 44 -1.73 11.43 7.06
C THR A 44 -2.09 10.53 8.23
N ASP A 45 -3.34 10.60 8.70
CA ASP A 45 -3.85 9.86 9.85
C ASP A 45 -4.34 8.46 9.42
N PRO A 46 -3.66 7.37 9.84
CA PRO A 46 -3.99 6.02 9.43
C PRO A 46 -5.36 5.54 9.91
N ASP A 47 -5.88 6.09 11.03
CA ASP A 47 -7.19 5.69 11.57
C ASP A 47 -8.36 6.22 10.72
N THR A 48 -8.08 7.25 9.91
CA THR A 48 -9.06 7.90 9.02
C THR A 48 -8.98 7.41 7.59
N LEU A 49 -8.01 6.56 7.25
CA LEU A 49 -7.82 6.03 5.90
C LEU A 49 -8.98 5.11 5.53
N LEU A 50 -9.95 5.67 4.81
CA LEU A 50 -11.09 4.95 4.27
C LEU A 50 -11.16 5.24 2.77
N CYS A 51 -10.25 4.61 2.03
CA CYS A 51 -10.49 4.30 0.63
C CYS A 51 -10.22 2.81 0.49
N TRP A 52 -11.21 2.07 0.01
CA TRP A 52 -11.15 0.61 -0.22
C TRP A 52 -11.39 -0.34 0.96
N SER A 53 -12.49 -0.11 1.70
CA SER A 53 -13.21 -1.01 2.64
C SER A 53 -12.41 -1.96 3.57
N THR A 54 -12.84 -1.94 4.83
CA THR A 54 -12.31 -2.57 6.06
C THR A 54 -11.00 -1.98 6.57
N ARG A 55 -11.05 -1.49 7.82
CA ARG A 55 -9.88 -1.12 8.63
C ARG A 55 -9.01 -2.36 8.75
N LEU A 56 -7.92 -2.40 7.99
CA LEU A 56 -6.91 -3.45 8.13
C LEU A 56 -5.67 -2.78 8.72
N PRO A 57 -5.47 -2.82 10.05
CA PRO A 57 -4.32 -2.17 10.69
C PRO A 57 -2.97 -2.70 10.20
N VAL A 58 -2.94 -3.88 9.57
CA VAL A 58 -1.75 -4.44 8.92
C VAL A 58 -1.36 -3.65 7.68
N LYS A 59 -2.30 -3.04 6.94
CA LYS A 59 -2.01 -2.29 5.69
C LYS A 59 -1.35 -0.93 5.93
N THR A 60 -1.30 -0.45 7.17
CA THR A 60 -0.76 0.87 7.53
C THR A 60 0.60 0.78 8.23
N ALA A 61 1.20 -0.41 8.33
CA ALA A 61 2.48 -0.62 9.00
C ALA A 61 3.63 0.21 8.41
N VAL A 62 3.58 0.50 7.11
CA VAL A 62 4.58 1.31 6.39
C VAL A 62 3.88 2.43 5.64
N ARG A 63 4.44 3.64 5.71
CA ARG A 63 4.04 4.81 4.93
C ARG A 63 5.19 5.25 4.03
N TYR A 64 4.92 5.45 2.75
CA TYR A 64 5.87 5.99 1.77
C TYR A 64 5.47 7.41 1.42
N ALA A 65 6.32 8.39 1.76
CA ALA A 65 6.10 9.79 1.43
C ALA A 65 6.69 10.06 0.03
N CYS A 66 5.82 10.06 -0.98
CA CYS A 66 6.16 10.17 -2.39
C CYS A 66 6.21 11.64 -2.83
N ARG A 67 7.27 12.00 -3.56
CA ARG A 67 7.46 13.32 -4.15
C ARG A 67 7.16 13.26 -5.64
N ILE A 68 5.90 13.54 -5.99
CA ILE A 68 5.46 13.55 -7.38
C ILE A 68 5.57 14.97 -7.94
N PRO A 69 6.19 15.18 -9.13
CA PRO A 69 6.23 16.48 -9.78
C PRO A 69 4.83 17.05 -10.03
N ASP A 70 4.69 18.37 -9.85
CA ASP A 70 3.43 19.06 -10.17
C ASP A 70 3.14 18.92 -11.67
N GLY A 71 1.94 18.46 -12.02
CA GLY A 71 1.54 18.24 -13.42
C GLY A 71 2.04 16.95 -14.05
N ASP A 72 2.58 15.99 -13.29
CA ASP A 72 2.89 14.66 -13.81
C ASP A 72 1.63 14.01 -14.41
N VAL A 73 1.68 13.72 -15.71
CA VAL A 73 0.54 13.20 -16.49
C VAL A 73 0.10 11.80 -16.05
N ARG A 74 0.93 11.09 -15.29
CA ARG A 74 0.61 9.77 -14.74
C ARG A 74 -0.23 9.85 -13.47
N LEU A 75 -0.29 11.02 -12.83
CA LEU A 75 -1.07 11.22 -11.61
C LEU A 75 -2.49 11.65 -11.97
N GLU A 76 -3.46 10.82 -11.63
CA GLU A 76 -4.88 11.04 -11.95
C GLU A 76 -5.72 11.01 -10.66
N PRO A 77 -6.60 12.00 -10.40
CA PRO A 77 -7.50 11.96 -9.25
C PRO A 77 -8.40 10.71 -9.28
N ALA A 78 -8.64 10.07 -8.13
CA ALA A 78 -9.32 8.78 -8.08
C ALA A 78 -10.73 8.79 -8.71
N LEU A 79 -11.51 9.84 -8.44
CA LEU A 79 -12.83 10.03 -9.04
C LEU A 79 -12.78 10.23 -10.56
N ALA A 80 -11.72 10.86 -11.09
CA ALA A 80 -11.55 11.04 -12.53
C ALA A 80 -11.22 9.70 -13.20
N ALA A 81 -10.33 8.91 -12.60
CA ALA A 81 -9.98 7.57 -13.08
C ALA A 81 -11.20 6.66 -13.19
N TRP A 82 -12.04 6.56 -12.15
CA TRP A 82 -13.24 5.71 -12.21
C TRP A 82 -14.25 6.18 -13.26
N LYS A 83 -14.43 7.50 -13.44
CA LYS A 83 -15.29 8.03 -14.50
C LYS A 83 -14.75 7.66 -15.89
N ARG A 84 -13.45 7.81 -16.11
CA ARG A 84 -12.77 7.43 -17.36
C ARG A 84 -12.91 5.93 -17.64
N LEU A 85 -12.88 5.09 -16.60
CA LEU A 85 -13.08 3.65 -16.67
C LEU A 85 -14.56 3.22 -16.77
N GLY A 86 -15.49 4.18 -16.90
CA GLY A 86 -16.92 3.88 -17.06
C GLY A 86 -17.59 3.30 -15.81
N VAL A 87 -17.00 3.45 -14.62
CA VAL A 87 -17.63 2.97 -13.37
C VAL A 87 -18.90 3.79 -13.10
N PRO A 88 -20.07 3.15 -12.93
CA PRO A 88 -21.32 3.88 -12.71
C PRO A 88 -21.27 4.77 -11.47
N ALA A 89 -21.83 5.98 -11.55
CA ALA A 89 -21.84 6.93 -10.43
C ALA A 89 -22.48 6.36 -9.16
N LYS A 90 -23.48 5.49 -9.29
CA LYS A 90 -24.10 4.77 -8.16
C LYS A 90 -23.11 3.81 -7.50
N THR A 91 -22.31 3.07 -8.27
CA THR A 91 -21.25 2.18 -7.76
C THR A 91 -20.15 2.95 -7.06
N ILE A 92 -19.73 4.09 -7.63
CA ILE A 92 -18.77 4.98 -6.98
C ILE A 92 -19.31 5.46 -5.63
N ARG A 93 -20.53 6.01 -5.60
CA ARG A 93 -21.11 6.57 -4.36
C ARG A 93 -21.40 5.52 -3.31
N ASN A 94 -21.87 4.34 -3.69
CA ASN A 94 -22.35 3.35 -2.72
C ASN A 94 -21.30 2.30 -2.34
N GLY A 95 -20.30 2.06 -3.20
CA GLY A 95 -19.30 1.02 -3.03
C GLY A 95 -17.89 1.56 -2.83
N LEU A 96 -17.40 2.39 -3.76
CA LEU A 96 -15.98 2.78 -3.78
C LEU A 96 -15.67 3.99 -2.89
N ASN A 97 -16.61 4.93 -2.79
CA ASN A 97 -16.46 6.20 -2.07
C ASN A 97 -17.69 6.58 -1.22
N PRO A 98 -18.20 5.69 -0.34
CA PRO A 98 -19.38 5.96 0.48
C PRO A 98 -19.19 7.14 1.44
N ALA A 99 -17.97 7.36 1.92
CA ALA A 99 -17.64 8.44 2.86
C ALA A 99 -17.14 9.73 2.18
N GLY A 100 -17.13 9.80 0.84
CA GLY A 100 -16.65 10.99 0.13
C GLY A 100 -15.14 11.27 0.26
N GLN A 101 -14.34 10.30 0.72
CA GLN A 101 -12.90 10.44 0.93
C GLN A 101 -12.07 10.43 -0.35
N ALA A 102 -12.59 9.96 -1.49
CA ALA A 102 -11.84 9.90 -2.76
C ALA A 102 -11.30 11.26 -3.26
N LYS A 103 -11.78 12.38 -2.69
CA LYS A 103 -11.20 13.73 -2.92
C LYS A 103 -9.73 13.85 -2.48
N TRP A 104 -9.28 12.99 -1.57
CA TRP A 104 -7.91 12.94 -1.07
C TRP A 104 -7.04 11.94 -1.81
N TRP A 105 -7.62 11.15 -2.72
CA TRP A 105 -6.95 10.01 -3.34
C TRP A 105 -6.66 10.25 -4.82
N SER A 106 -5.52 9.75 -5.27
CA SER A 106 -5.08 9.76 -6.66
C SER A 106 -4.48 8.41 -7.02
N PHE A 107 -4.49 8.08 -8.30
CA PHE A 107 -3.80 6.93 -8.87
C PHE A 107 -2.60 7.41 -9.66
N PHE A 108 -1.44 6.83 -9.40
CA PHE A 108 -0.26 7.03 -10.22
C PHE A 108 -0.08 5.83 -11.15
N HIS A 109 -0.20 6.07 -12.47
CA HIS A 109 -0.10 5.05 -13.51
C HIS A 109 1.37 4.84 -13.91
N GLY A 110 1.98 3.78 -13.38
CA GLY A 110 3.38 3.41 -13.66
C GLY A 110 4.13 3.05 -12.38
N VAL A 111 5.46 3.20 -12.43
CA VAL A 111 6.35 2.92 -11.31
C VAL A 111 6.85 4.24 -10.71
N ILE A 112 6.69 4.41 -9.40
CA ILE A 112 7.37 5.45 -8.62
C ILE A 112 8.69 4.85 -8.14
N PRO A 113 9.84 5.34 -8.63
CA PRO A 113 11.14 4.76 -8.30
C PRO A 113 11.53 5.03 -6.84
N PRO A 114 12.43 4.22 -6.24
CA PRO A 114 12.84 4.36 -4.83
C PRO A 114 13.38 5.72 -4.42
N ASP A 115 14.04 6.45 -5.33
CA ASP A 115 14.58 7.79 -5.09
C ASP A 115 13.50 8.88 -5.01
N CYS A 116 12.27 8.57 -5.40
CA CYS A 116 11.13 9.49 -5.38
C CYS A 116 10.28 9.36 -4.10
N PHE A 117 10.66 8.54 -3.12
CA PHE A 117 9.96 8.44 -1.85
C PHE A 117 10.89 8.24 -0.65
N THR A 118 10.39 8.59 0.54
CA THR A 118 11.00 8.19 1.82
C THR A 118 10.10 7.21 2.54
N VAL A 119 10.69 6.36 3.39
CA VAL A 119 9.96 5.32 4.14
C VAL A 119 9.81 5.74 5.60
N GLU A 120 8.62 5.53 6.15
CA GLU A 120 8.29 5.71 7.56
C GLU A 120 7.57 4.47 8.08
N LEU A 121 7.85 4.08 9.32
CA LEU A 121 7.24 2.94 10.00
C LEU A 121 6.20 3.43 11.01
N TRP A 122 5.07 2.73 11.11
CA TRP A 122 4.05 3.03 12.12
C TRP A 122 4.56 2.63 13.51
N GLY A 123 4.42 3.53 14.48
CA GLY A 123 4.68 3.28 15.90
C GLY A 123 3.53 3.81 16.76
N ARG A 124 3.55 3.51 18.06
CA ARG A 124 2.49 3.98 18.98
C ARG A 124 2.36 5.50 19.08
N ALA A 125 3.43 6.23 18.78
CA ALA A 125 3.46 7.69 18.82
C ALA A 125 3.31 8.34 17.43
N GLY A 126 3.03 7.56 16.38
CA GLY A 126 2.95 8.03 15.01
C GLY A 126 3.95 7.36 14.08
N TYR A 127 4.01 7.86 12.84
CA TYR A 127 5.00 7.42 11.85
C TYR A 127 6.38 7.97 12.16
N VAL A 128 7.39 7.10 12.12
CA VAL A 128 8.79 7.44 12.37
C VAL A 128 9.60 7.21 11.09
N PRO A 129 10.39 8.19 10.63
CA PRO A 129 11.29 8.01 9.49
C PRO A 129 12.25 6.84 9.68
N LEU A 130 12.41 6.03 8.64
CA LEU A 130 13.35 4.92 8.65
C LEU A 130 14.78 5.45 8.39
N THR A 131 15.57 5.60 9.46
CA THR A 131 16.93 6.15 9.37
C THR A 131 18.00 5.12 9.01
N SER A 132 17.73 3.85 9.25
CA SER A 132 18.64 2.72 9.01
C SER A 132 17.99 1.67 8.10
N PRO A 133 17.71 2.00 6.83
CA PRO A 133 16.89 1.18 5.95
C PRO A 133 17.47 -0.24 5.76
N ASP A 134 18.78 -0.36 5.53
CA ASP A 134 19.41 -1.64 5.18
C ASP A 134 19.20 -2.74 6.23
N LYS A 135 19.31 -2.40 7.53
CA LYS A 135 19.10 -3.36 8.62
C LYS A 135 17.65 -3.86 8.64
N VAL A 136 16.70 -2.92 8.60
CA VAL A 136 15.27 -3.25 8.67
C VAL A 136 14.85 -4.06 7.44
N ILE A 137 15.28 -3.63 6.25
CA ILE A 137 14.98 -4.32 5.00
C ILE A 137 15.55 -5.73 5.01
N SER A 138 16.79 -5.93 5.49
CA SER A 138 17.41 -7.25 5.58
C SER A 138 16.65 -8.19 6.52
N GLU A 139 16.26 -7.71 7.71
CA GLU A 139 15.50 -8.51 8.67
C GLU A 139 14.11 -8.87 8.13
N VAL A 140 13.41 -7.90 7.54
CA VAL A 140 12.10 -8.13 6.92
C VAL A 140 12.22 -9.08 5.73
N ALA A 141 13.26 -8.94 4.90
CA ALA A 141 13.51 -9.84 3.77
C ALA A 141 13.79 -11.28 4.23
N ALA A 142 14.57 -11.46 5.30
CA ALA A 142 14.84 -12.77 5.89
C ALA A 142 13.57 -13.42 6.45
N ALA A 143 12.72 -12.66 7.16
CA ALA A 143 11.42 -13.15 7.62
C ALA A 143 10.49 -13.48 6.44
N ARG A 144 10.43 -12.60 5.43
CA ARG A 144 9.63 -12.80 4.21
C ARG A 144 10.04 -14.05 3.44
N ALA A 145 11.33 -14.39 3.40
CA ALA A 145 11.83 -15.57 2.69
C ALA A 145 11.30 -16.90 3.26
N LYS A 146 10.77 -16.89 4.49
CA LYS A 146 10.11 -18.06 5.11
C LYS A 146 8.70 -18.31 4.59
N PHE A 147 8.17 -17.41 3.77
CA PHE A 147 6.85 -17.53 3.16
C PHE A 147 6.95 -17.77 1.65
N VAL A 148 5.94 -18.45 1.12
CA VAL A 148 5.62 -18.48 -0.30
C VAL A 148 4.46 -17.52 -0.49
N PHE A 149 4.63 -16.56 -1.40
CA PHE A 149 3.56 -15.64 -1.75
C PHE A 149 2.96 -16.06 -3.07
N SER A 150 1.65 -16.22 -3.10
CA SER A 150 0.89 -16.58 -4.28
C SER A 150 -0.30 -15.63 -4.43
N VAL A 151 -0.71 -15.45 -5.67
CA VAL A 151 -1.97 -14.75 -5.98
C VAL A 151 -3.00 -15.84 -6.27
N PRO A 152 -4.05 -15.98 -5.44
CA PRO A 152 -5.07 -16.98 -5.67
C PRO A 152 -5.76 -16.77 -7.04
N PRO A 153 -6.04 -17.84 -7.80
CA PRO A 153 -6.66 -17.71 -9.13
C PRO A 153 -8.06 -17.06 -9.10
N ASP A 154 -8.80 -17.26 -8.02
CA ASP A 154 -10.16 -16.77 -7.77
C ASP A 154 -10.18 -15.40 -7.07
N MET A 155 -9.05 -15.00 -6.48
CA MET A 155 -8.84 -13.68 -5.89
C MET A 155 -7.54 -13.09 -6.43
N PRO A 156 -7.50 -12.69 -7.72
CA PRO A 156 -6.30 -12.13 -8.36
C PRO A 156 -5.79 -10.84 -7.69
N TRP A 157 -6.60 -10.26 -6.80
CA TRP A 157 -6.29 -9.10 -5.96
C TRP A 157 -5.68 -9.41 -4.60
N ALA A 158 -5.69 -10.67 -4.17
CA ALA A 158 -5.14 -11.08 -2.89
C ALA A 158 -3.67 -11.49 -3.05
N LEU A 159 -2.89 -11.24 -2.00
CA LEU A 159 -1.59 -11.86 -1.83
C LEU A 159 -1.72 -12.86 -0.67
N ALA A 160 -1.85 -14.14 -1.00
CA ALA A 160 -1.79 -15.20 -0.01
C ALA A 160 -0.33 -15.42 0.39
N ALA A 161 -0.13 -15.69 1.68
CA ALA A 161 1.18 -16.00 2.24
C ALA A 161 1.07 -17.33 2.98
N GLU A 162 1.83 -18.32 2.55
CA GLU A 162 1.90 -19.64 3.16
C GLU A 162 3.31 -19.85 3.72
N ARG A 163 3.42 -20.44 4.90
CA ARG A 163 4.73 -20.78 5.49
C ARG A 163 5.39 -21.89 4.67
N ARG A 164 6.70 -21.78 4.46
CA ARG A 164 7.50 -22.86 3.85
C ARG A 164 7.70 -24.03 4.81
N ASP A 165 7.83 -23.74 6.09
CA ASP A 165 7.97 -24.73 7.18
C ASP A 165 6.95 -24.37 8.27
N GLU A 166 5.96 -25.25 8.48
CA GLU A 166 4.90 -25.04 9.46
C GLU A 166 5.41 -25.10 10.91
N GLY A 167 6.60 -25.67 11.15
CA GLY A 167 7.21 -25.76 12.48
C GLY A 167 7.97 -24.51 12.92
N ASP A 168 8.29 -23.60 12.00
CA ASP A 168 9.06 -22.38 12.28
C ASP A 168 8.16 -21.12 12.35
N ALA A 169 7.72 -20.77 13.56
CA ALA A 169 6.90 -19.59 13.82
C ALA A 169 7.70 -18.28 13.98
N SER A 170 9.03 -18.31 13.83
CA SER A 170 9.88 -17.13 14.12
C SER A 170 9.66 -15.94 13.18
N ALA A 171 8.94 -16.10 12.07
CA ALA A 171 8.60 -15.04 11.13
C ALA A 171 7.12 -14.61 11.16
N ASP A 172 6.29 -15.17 12.04
CA ASP A 172 4.85 -14.87 12.12
C ASP A 172 4.59 -13.40 12.44
N TRP A 173 5.48 -12.78 13.22
CA TRP A 173 5.41 -11.37 13.56
C TRP A 173 5.28 -10.48 12.31
N LEU A 174 5.87 -10.88 11.18
CA LEU A 174 5.83 -10.10 9.94
C LEU A 174 4.41 -9.83 9.44
N MET A 175 3.50 -10.78 9.68
CA MET A 175 2.11 -10.72 9.21
C MET A 175 1.17 -10.04 10.21
N SER A 176 1.57 -9.94 11.48
CA SER A 176 0.74 -9.40 12.57
C SER A 176 1.28 -8.11 13.18
N GLU A 177 2.51 -7.70 12.86
CA GLU A 177 3.16 -6.51 13.42
C GLU A 177 2.39 -5.24 13.01
N THR A 178 1.81 -4.58 14.01
CA THR A 178 1.07 -3.34 13.80
C THR A 178 1.95 -2.12 14.03
N HIS A 179 2.99 -2.20 14.86
CA HIS A 179 3.83 -1.05 15.23
C HIS A 179 5.31 -1.33 14.97
N PRO A 180 5.72 -1.56 13.71
CA PRO A 180 7.09 -1.95 13.39
C PRO A 180 8.14 -0.91 13.82
N ALA A 181 7.79 0.38 13.92
CA ALA A 181 8.73 1.37 14.44
C ALA A 181 9.19 1.05 15.87
N ASP A 182 8.34 0.45 16.70
CA ASP A 182 8.70 0.09 18.08
C ASP A 182 9.64 -1.12 18.14
N ARG A 183 9.59 -2.00 17.12
CA ARG A 183 10.50 -3.15 16.97
C ARG A 183 11.91 -2.73 16.54
N PHE A 184 12.01 -1.73 15.66
CA PHE A 184 13.26 -1.36 14.99
C PHE A 184 13.94 -0.10 15.56
N LYS A 185 13.45 0.42 16.69
CA LYS A 185 14.07 1.53 17.44
C LYS A 185 15.43 1.16 18.02
#